data_AF-A0AAW0BYT1-F1
#
_entry.id   AF-A0AAW0BYT1-F1
#
_cell.length_a   1.000
_cell.length_b   1.000
_cell.length_c   1.000
_cell.angle_alpha   90.00
_cell.angle_beta   90.00
_cell.angle_gamma   90.00
#
_symmetry.space_group_name_H-M   'P 1'
#
loop_
_entity.id
_entity.type
_entity.pdbx_description
1 polymer ?
#
loop_
_entity_poly.entity_id
_entity_poly.type
_entity_poly.pdbx_seq_one_letter_code
_entity_poly.pdbx_strand_id
1 'polypeptide(L)'
;MAGIPQLPVELLMKIISTLWHMPLSATERIIFMRSSALVNSTWAEICSFESSRDVYIPSAAFCDHFIERIRPPRRATTTSTAAPSYAASFMALFSPRPTHAASTSMRHHSPNLMCESITIQITNDDVHPPKDRLMRMPMGAVLDTLLEIIDAWSLVPNLRRLSVEYMNAGFDDIFARAGFAPLPEQATHLDVRYSFSDAMPIWLAESLRRKQGKQRRLRWRAAGISHLSVRGAGENTVVDLLNSCPSVRVLELEGRAFERTH
;
A
#
# COMPACT_ATOMS: atom_id res chain seq x y z
N MET A 1 -0.71 36.43 29.55
CA MET A 1 -0.92 35.70 28.28
C MET A 1 -1.26 34.27 28.65
N ALA A 2 -2.49 33.83 28.43
CA ALA A 2 -2.84 32.43 28.65
C ALA A 2 -2.10 31.59 27.61
N GLY A 3 -1.35 30.57 28.05
CA GLY A 3 -0.67 29.65 27.14
C GLY A 3 -1.71 28.97 26.26
N ILE A 4 -1.40 28.82 24.96
CA ILE A 4 -2.23 28.03 24.05
C ILE A 4 -2.29 26.61 24.63
N PRO A 5 -3.49 26.06 24.91
CA PRO A 5 -3.60 24.71 25.43
C PRO A 5 -3.01 23.74 24.40
N GLN A 6 -1.95 23.03 24.80
CA GLN A 6 -1.35 21.99 23.97
C GLN A 6 -2.05 20.66 24.25
N LEU A 7 -2.44 19.98 23.17
CA LEU A 7 -2.93 18.61 23.25
C LEU A 7 -1.78 17.69 23.70
N PRO A 8 -2.01 16.78 24.65
CA PRO A 8 -1.05 15.72 24.99
C PRO A 8 -0.64 14.90 23.76
N VAL A 9 0.63 14.51 23.71
CA VAL A 9 1.21 13.79 22.56
C VAL A 9 0.51 12.46 22.28
N GLU A 10 0.03 11.80 23.32
CA GLU A 10 -0.70 10.54 23.25
C GLU A 10 -2.02 10.70 22.48
N LEU A 11 -2.68 11.85 22.64
CA LEU A 11 -3.89 12.17 21.88
C LEU A 11 -3.56 12.45 20.41
N LEU A 12 -2.45 13.14 20.13
CA LEU A 12 -2.00 13.37 18.75
C LEU A 12 -1.68 12.05 18.05
N MET A 13 -0.97 11.14 18.72
CA MET A 13 -0.69 9.79 18.21
C MET A 13 -1.99 9.03 17.90
N LYS A 14 -2.96 9.07 18.83
CA LYS A 14 -4.24 8.39 18.63
C LYS A 14 -5.04 9.00 17.47
N ILE A 15 -5.07 10.33 17.34
CA ILE A 15 -5.75 11.02 16.25
C ILE A 15 -5.11 10.65 14.92
N ILE A 16 -3.78 10.78 14.81
CA ILE A 16 -3.05 10.50 13.56
C ILE A 16 -3.21 9.04 13.17
N SER A 17 -3.03 8.11 14.10
CA SER A 17 -3.21 6.68 13.82
C SER A 17 -4.65 6.38 13.38
N THR A 18 -5.66 7.01 14.01
CA THR A 18 -7.06 6.86 13.58
C THR A 18 -7.27 7.37 12.16
N LEU A 19 -6.80 8.59 11.85
CA LEU A 19 -6.93 9.20 10.53
C LEU A 19 -6.16 8.40 9.45
N TRP A 20 -4.99 7.87 9.81
CA TRP A 20 -4.16 7.07 8.92
C TRP A 20 -4.85 5.77 8.49
N HIS A 21 -5.63 5.16 9.37
CA HIS A 21 -6.36 3.92 9.09
C HIS A 21 -7.79 4.15 8.58
N MET A 22 -8.23 5.39 8.38
CA MET A 22 -9.52 5.67 7.75
C MET A 22 -9.54 5.21 6.29
N PRO A 23 -10.70 4.83 5.73
CA PRO A 23 -10.84 4.44 4.33
C PRO A 23 -10.85 5.65 3.40
N LEU A 24 -9.74 6.38 3.30
CA LEU A 24 -9.58 7.53 2.41
C LEU A 24 -9.33 7.07 0.96
N SER A 25 -9.89 7.80 0.00
CA SER A 25 -9.50 7.70 -1.41
C SER A 25 -8.03 8.07 -1.62
N ALA A 26 -7.45 7.69 -2.77
CA ALA A 26 -6.05 8.04 -3.08
C ALA A 26 -5.80 9.55 -3.03
N THR A 27 -6.75 10.36 -3.52
CA THR A 27 -6.67 11.82 -3.47
C THR A 27 -6.72 12.36 -2.05
N GLU A 28 -7.67 11.91 -1.23
CA GLU A 28 -7.79 12.30 0.18
C GLU A 28 -6.55 11.86 0.97
N ARG A 29 -6.01 10.68 0.70
CA ARG A 29 -4.76 10.18 1.29
C ARG A 29 -3.60 11.11 0.97
N ILE A 30 -3.44 11.50 -0.30
CA ILE A 30 -2.38 12.43 -0.73
C ILE A 30 -2.55 13.78 -0.03
N ILE A 31 -3.77 14.31 0.06
CA ILE A 31 -4.05 15.56 0.76
C ILE A 31 -3.70 15.42 2.25
N PHE A 32 -4.16 14.36 2.91
CA PHE A 32 -3.87 14.09 4.32
C PHE A 32 -2.36 14.02 4.58
N MET A 33 -1.63 13.28 3.76
CA MET A 33 -0.17 13.16 3.86
C MET A 33 0.50 14.52 3.73
N ARG A 34 0.14 15.31 2.70
CA ARG A 34 0.73 16.62 2.44
C ARG A 34 0.42 17.63 3.53
N SER A 35 -0.85 17.70 3.94
CA SER A 35 -1.31 18.67 4.94
C SER A 35 -0.77 18.34 6.33
N SER A 36 -0.61 17.06 6.68
CA SER A 36 -0.07 16.64 7.97
C SER A 36 1.35 17.14 8.21
N ALA A 37 2.19 17.18 7.18
CA ALA A 37 3.55 17.69 7.30
C ALA A 37 3.61 19.21 7.61
N LEU A 38 2.51 19.93 7.42
CA LEU A 38 2.42 21.39 7.55
C LEU A 38 1.79 21.86 8.87
N VAL A 39 1.29 20.95 9.72
CA VAL A 39 0.58 21.31 10.96
C VAL A 39 1.54 21.85 12.02
N ASN A 40 2.50 21.03 12.44
CA ASN A 40 3.64 21.37 13.31
C ASN A 40 4.66 20.21 13.30
N SER A 41 5.82 20.39 13.92
CA SER A 41 6.90 19.39 13.92
C SER A 41 6.48 18.07 14.58
N THR A 42 5.83 18.11 15.75
CA THR A 42 5.37 16.90 16.46
C THR A 42 4.36 16.10 15.63
N TRP A 43 3.41 16.77 14.99
CA TRP A 43 2.44 16.11 14.10
C TRP A 43 3.13 15.46 12.90
N ALA A 44 4.06 16.18 12.26
CA ALA A 44 4.81 15.69 11.12
C ALA A 44 5.66 14.46 11.49
N GLU A 45 6.30 14.46 12.65
CA GLU A 45 7.09 13.32 13.17
C GLU A 45 6.22 12.10 13.41
N ILE A 46 5.07 12.25 14.08
CA ILE A 46 4.14 11.15 14.33
C ILE A 46 3.57 10.60 13.01
N CYS A 47 3.18 11.47 12.07
CA CYS A 47 2.74 11.03 10.74
C CYS A 47 3.85 10.31 9.97
N SER A 48 5.10 10.76 10.07
CA SER A 48 6.25 10.08 9.46
C SER A 48 6.46 8.69 10.06
N PHE A 49 6.30 8.56 11.38
CA PHE A 49 6.36 7.27 12.07
C PHE A 49 5.26 6.32 11.58
N GLU A 50 4.00 6.73 11.63
CA GLU A 50 2.86 5.89 11.20
C GLU A 50 2.98 5.53 9.71
N SER A 51 3.33 6.48 8.84
CA SER A 51 3.47 6.22 7.40
C SER A 51 4.70 5.38 7.01
N SER A 52 5.69 5.26 7.90
CA SER A 52 6.84 4.36 7.71
C SER A 52 6.54 2.94 8.19
N ARG A 53 5.61 2.80 9.14
CA ARG A 53 5.17 1.51 9.68
C ARG A 53 4.09 0.88 8.80
N ASP A 54 3.05 1.65 8.50
CA ASP A 54 1.90 1.23 7.72
C ASP A 54 1.86 2.03 6.42
N VAL A 55 2.52 1.52 5.39
CA VAL A 55 2.78 2.27 4.17
C VAL A 55 1.56 2.22 3.26
N TYR A 56 1.05 3.38 2.86
CA TYR A 56 0.05 3.48 1.80
C TYR A 56 0.71 3.98 0.52
N ILE A 57 0.49 3.28 -0.60
CA ILE A 57 0.97 3.65 -1.93
C ILE A 57 -0.22 4.16 -2.77
N PRO A 58 -0.54 5.47 -2.72
CA PRO A 58 -1.68 6.04 -3.44
C PRO A 58 -1.36 6.39 -4.90
N SER A 59 -0.09 6.36 -5.30
CA SER A 59 0.35 6.72 -6.65
C SER A 59 1.67 6.07 -7.02
N ALA A 60 1.95 5.96 -8.33
CA ALA A 60 3.19 5.38 -8.84
C ALA A 60 4.42 6.22 -8.45
N ALA A 61 4.29 7.55 -8.54
CA ALA A 61 5.35 8.46 -8.10
C ALA A 61 5.68 8.30 -6.60
N PHE A 62 4.67 8.00 -5.77
CA PHE A 62 4.92 7.70 -4.35
C PHE A 62 5.62 6.35 -4.16
N CYS A 63 5.29 5.35 -4.97
CA CYS A 63 5.98 4.05 -4.97
C CYS A 63 7.48 4.21 -5.27
N ASP A 64 7.83 4.93 -6.32
CA ASP A 64 9.22 5.18 -6.70
C ASP A 64 9.99 5.82 -5.55
N HIS A 65 9.39 6.81 -4.91
CA HIS A 65 9.96 7.47 -3.75
C HIS A 65 10.10 6.54 -2.53
N PHE A 66 9.09 5.71 -2.25
CA PHE A 66 9.18 4.72 -1.17
C PHE A 66 10.34 3.74 -1.41
N ILE A 67 10.47 3.24 -2.63
CA ILE A 67 11.59 2.40 -3.08
C ILE A 67 12.94 3.08 -2.83
N GLU A 68 13.08 4.36 -3.19
CA GLU A 68 14.31 5.12 -2.95
C GLU A 68 14.65 5.21 -1.45
N ARG A 69 13.64 5.35 -0.57
CA ARG A 69 13.85 5.43 0.88
C ARG A 69 14.18 4.10 1.55
N ILE A 70 13.65 2.98 1.04
CA ILE A 70 13.95 1.66 1.61
C ILE A 70 15.26 1.09 1.09
N ARG A 71 15.75 1.57 -0.06
CA ARG A 71 17.05 1.17 -0.59
C ARG A 71 18.17 1.61 0.36
N PRO A 72 19.17 0.75 0.61
CA PRO A 72 20.35 1.15 1.35
C PRO A 72 21.05 2.31 0.62
N PRO A 73 21.66 3.26 1.35
CA PRO A 73 22.39 4.35 0.73
C PRO A 73 23.45 3.77 -0.22
N ARG A 74 23.39 4.17 -1.50
CA ARG A 74 24.42 3.82 -2.48
C ARG A 74 25.76 4.27 -1.90
N ARG A 75 26.70 3.34 -1.70
CA ARG A 75 28.10 3.71 -1.43
C ARG A 75 28.53 4.65 -2.55
N ALA A 76 28.87 5.88 -2.20
CA ALA A 76 29.15 6.93 -3.17
C ALA A 76 30.36 6.54 -4.02
N THR A 77 30.12 6.05 -5.22
CA THR A 77 31.05 6.23 -6.33
C THR A 77 30.79 7.63 -6.87
N THR A 78 31.69 8.55 -6.54
CA THR A 78 31.70 9.94 -7.00
C THR A 78 31.76 9.99 -8.52
N THR A 79 30.60 10.09 -9.18
CA THR A 79 30.38 10.75 -10.48
C THR A 79 28.94 10.49 -10.94
N SER A 80 28.03 11.43 -10.71
CA SER A 80 26.92 11.63 -11.66
C SER A 80 26.20 12.95 -11.41
N THR A 81 26.35 13.84 -12.38
CA THR A 81 25.52 14.99 -12.69
C THR A 81 24.18 14.49 -13.23
N ALA A 82 23.17 14.35 -12.38
CA ALA A 82 21.79 14.11 -12.81
C ALA A 82 20.89 15.22 -12.26
N ALA A 83 20.07 15.79 -13.14
CA ALA A 83 19.13 16.86 -12.81
C ALA A 83 18.08 16.38 -11.79
N PRO A 84 17.60 17.27 -10.89
CA PRO A 84 16.60 16.90 -9.90
C PRO A 84 15.29 16.51 -10.59
N SER A 85 14.84 15.28 -10.33
CA SER A 85 13.53 14.76 -10.75
C SER A 85 12.40 15.57 -10.10
N TYR A 86 11.26 15.70 -10.80
CA TYR A 86 10.03 16.31 -10.26
C TYR A 86 9.57 15.70 -8.92
N ALA A 87 9.95 14.44 -8.63
CA ALA A 87 9.73 13.80 -7.33
C ALA A 87 10.45 14.55 -6.18
N ALA A 88 11.62 15.14 -6.41
CA ALA A 88 12.38 15.89 -5.41
C ALA A 88 11.60 17.12 -4.89
N SER A 89 10.75 17.75 -5.72
CA SER A 89 9.92 18.90 -5.35
C SER A 89 8.69 18.52 -4.51
N PHE A 90 8.11 17.34 -4.74
CA PHE A 90 7.05 16.79 -3.87
C PHE A 90 7.60 16.48 -2.46
N MET A 91 8.89 16.17 -2.39
CA MET A 91 9.58 15.61 -1.24
C MET A 91 10.20 16.61 -0.26
N ALA A 92 10.45 17.85 -0.68
CA ALA A 92 10.89 18.91 0.23
C ALA A 92 9.90 19.20 1.36
N LEU A 93 8.65 18.73 1.25
CA LEU A 93 7.60 18.88 2.25
C LEU A 93 7.59 17.76 3.31
N PHE A 94 8.17 16.58 3.01
CA PHE A 94 8.14 15.42 3.92
C PHE A 94 9.46 15.18 4.67
N SER A 95 10.54 15.81 4.22
CA SER A 95 11.78 15.86 4.99
C SER A 95 11.71 17.06 5.93
N PRO A 96 11.84 16.86 7.26
CA PRO A 96 12.08 17.98 8.16
C PRO A 96 13.30 18.74 7.65
N ARG A 97 13.16 20.04 7.37
CA ARG A 97 14.33 20.90 7.19
C ARG A 97 15.16 20.78 8.46
N PRO A 98 16.46 20.46 8.40
CA PRO A 98 17.31 20.48 9.58
C PRO A 98 17.48 21.94 9.99
N THR A 99 16.55 22.47 10.79
CA THR A 99 16.75 23.72 11.50
C THR A 99 17.68 23.40 12.66
N HIS A 100 18.87 23.96 12.61
CA HIS A 100 19.86 23.94 13.68
C HIS A 100 19.25 24.36 15.02
N ALA A 101 18.85 23.40 15.85
CA ALA A 101 18.84 23.46 17.30
C ALA A 101 18.41 22.11 17.85
N ALA A 102 19.16 21.61 18.82
CA ALA A 102 18.96 20.33 19.48
C ALA A 102 17.53 20.18 20.04
N SER A 103 16.85 19.11 19.66
CA SER A 103 15.79 18.52 20.48
C SER A 103 15.87 17.01 20.39
N THR A 104 16.05 16.40 21.54
CA THR A 104 15.99 14.97 21.79
C THR A 104 14.54 14.52 21.58
N SER A 105 14.18 13.88 20.46
CA SER A 105 13.14 12.84 20.43
C SER A 105 12.94 12.27 19.03
N MET A 106 12.76 10.94 18.96
CA MET A 106 12.51 10.10 17.78
C MET A 106 13.60 10.11 16.69
N ARG A 107 14.47 9.09 16.80
CA ARG A 107 15.54 8.73 15.86
C ARG A 107 15.01 8.72 14.43
N HIS A 108 15.85 9.08 13.44
CA HIS A 108 15.55 8.88 12.02
C HIS A 108 15.14 7.44 11.76
N HIS A 109 13.83 7.24 11.67
CA HIS A 109 13.20 5.95 11.44
C HIS A 109 13.38 5.59 9.97
N SER A 110 14.23 4.59 9.73
CA SER A 110 14.46 4.10 8.37
C SER A 110 13.26 3.23 7.96
N PRO A 111 12.49 3.59 6.91
CA PRO A 111 11.24 2.89 6.58
C PRO A 111 11.42 1.40 6.31
N ASN A 112 12.60 1.00 5.82
CA ASN A 112 12.96 -0.41 5.61
C ASN A 112 12.84 -1.25 6.89
N LEU A 113 13.22 -0.72 8.04
CA LEU A 113 13.19 -1.44 9.32
C LEU A 113 11.85 -1.33 10.05
N MET A 114 10.96 -0.47 9.60
CA MET A 114 9.70 -0.19 10.28
C MET A 114 8.48 -0.70 9.55
N CYS A 115 8.55 -0.84 8.23
CA CYS A 115 7.43 -1.24 7.42
C CYS A 115 6.92 -2.62 7.85
N GLU A 116 5.73 -2.64 8.44
CA GLU A 116 4.99 -3.81 8.89
C GLU A 116 3.83 -4.12 7.94
N SER A 117 3.26 -3.09 7.32
CA SER A 117 2.21 -3.24 6.31
C SER A 117 2.43 -2.36 5.08
N ILE A 118 1.98 -2.85 3.93
CA ILE A 118 1.91 -2.09 2.67
C ILE A 118 0.49 -2.22 2.13
N THR A 119 -0.15 -1.10 1.83
CA THR A 119 -1.44 -1.02 1.15
C THR A 119 -1.27 -0.32 -0.19
N ILE A 120 -1.66 -0.98 -1.28
CA ILE A 120 -1.60 -0.43 -2.63
C ILE A 120 -3.01 -0.20 -3.14
N GLN A 121 -3.31 1.05 -3.50
CA GLN A 121 -4.61 1.41 -4.03
C GLN A 121 -4.57 1.55 -5.55
N ILE A 122 -5.20 0.63 -6.26
CA ILE A 122 -5.28 0.60 -7.73
C ILE A 122 -6.67 1.10 -8.13
N THR A 123 -6.71 2.34 -8.63
CA THR A 123 -7.95 2.97 -9.11
C THR A 123 -7.93 3.03 -10.62
N ASN A 124 -9.01 2.58 -11.26
CA ASN A 124 -9.23 2.78 -12.68
C ASN A 124 -10.42 3.73 -12.91
N ASP A 125 -10.34 4.54 -13.98
CA ASP A 125 -11.49 5.37 -14.40
C ASP A 125 -12.63 4.51 -14.95
N ASP A 126 -12.26 3.39 -15.59
CA ASP A 126 -13.17 2.46 -16.26
C ASP A 126 -12.96 1.04 -15.70
N VAL A 127 -14.05 0.30 -15.48
CA VAL A 127 -13.98 -1.09 -14.95
C VAL A 127 -13.43 -2.11 -15.94
N HIS A 128 -13.60 -1.83 -17.23
CA HIS A 128 -13.01 -2.62 -18.30
C HIS A 128 -12.22 -1.71 -19.23
N PRO A 129 -11.06 -1.21 -18.80
CA PRO A 129 -10.20 -0.52 -19.74
C PRO A 129 -9.78 -1.52 -20.82
N PRO A 130 -9.61 -1.08 -22.08
CA PRO A 130 -8.98 -1.91 -23.09
C PRO A 130 -7.66 -2.50 -22.56
N LYS A 131 -7.34 -3.75 -22.91
CA LYS A 131 -6.15 -4.44 -22.39
C LYS A 131 -4.85 -3.64 -22.56
N ASP A 132 -4.71 -2.94 -23.68
CA ASP A 132 -3.55 -2.10 -23.96
C ASP A 132 -3.46 -0.90 -23.00
N ARG A 133 -4.61 -0.38 -22.53
CA ARG A 133 -4.67 0.68 -21.52
C ARG A 133 -4.36 0.12 -20.14
N LEU A 134 -4.88 -1.05 -19.77
CA LEU A 134 -4.60 -1.72 -18.49
C LEU A 134 -3.10 -1.90 -18.23
N MET A 135 -2.33 -2.26 -19.27
CA MET A 135 -0.87 -2.42 -19.19
C MET A 135 -0.10 -1.10 -19.09
N ARG A 136 -0.72 0.03 -19.47
CA ARG A 136 -0.10 1.36 -19.44
C ARG A 136 -0.50 2.18 -18.22
N MET A 137 -1.37 1.65 -17.36
CA MET A 137 -1.79 2.37 -16.16
C MET A 137 -0.61 2.45 -15.19
N PRO A 138 -0.21 3.65 -14.71
CA PRO A 138 0.94 3.78 -13.83
C PRO A 138 0.84 2.91 -12.57
N MET A 139 -0.35 2.88 -11.95
CA MET A 139 -0.62 2.02 -10.78
C MET A 139 -0.69 0.53 -11.11
N GLY A 140 -0.84 0.16 -12.37
CA GLY A 140 -0.89 -1.23 -12.80
C GLY A 140 0.43 -1.96 -12.62
N ALA A 141 1.56 -1.28 -12.83
CA ALA A 141 2.90 -1.86 -12.69
C ALA A 141 3.52 -1.71 -11.29
N VAL A 142 2.90 -0.88 -10.43
CA VAL A 142 3.42 -0.56 -9.09
C VAL A 142 3.55 -1.79 -8.21
N LEU A 143 2.53 -2.65 -8.17
CA LEU A 143 2.57 -3.86 -7.35
C LEU A 143 3.71 -4.78 -7.83
N ASP A 144 3.89 -4.96 -9.14
CA ASP A 144 4.93 -5.83 -9.70
C ASP A 144 6.32 -5.32 -9.37
N THR A 145 6.57 -4.03 -9.67
CA THR A 145 7.86 -3.38 -9.44
C THR A 145 8.22 -3.35 -7.96
N LEU A 146 7.24 -3.06 -7.10
CA LEU A 146 7.47 -2.98 -5.66
C LEU A 146 7.83 -4.35 -5.08
N LEU A 147 7.07 -5.39 -5.43
CA LEU A 147 7.33 -6.74 -4.92
C LEU A 147 8.66 -7.28 -5.43
N GLU A 148 8.98 -7.09 -6.72
CA GLU A 148 10.27 -7.47 -7.29
C GLU A 148 11.44 -6.83 -6.53
N ILE A 149 11.35 -5.54 -6.22
CA ILE A 149 12.42 -4.82 -5.51
C ILE A 149 12.50 -5.24 -4.04
N ILE A 150 11.36 -5.40 -3.37
CA ILE A 150 11.34 -5.82 -1.96
C ILE A 150 11.95 -7.21 -1.81
N ASP A 151 11.55 -8.15 -2.68
CA ASP A 151 12.00 -9.54 -2.64
C ASP A 151 13.49 -9.65 -2.97
N ALA A 152 13.93 -9.06 -4.09
CA ALA A 152 15.31 -9.16 -4.57
C ALA A 152 16.35 -8.60 -3.59
N TRP A 153 15.95 -7.72 -2.67
CA TRP A 153 16.87 -7.00 -1.78
C TRP A 153 16.54 -7.16 -0.29
N SER A 154 15.50 -7.93 0.05
CA SER A 154 15.02 -8.12 1.43
C SER A 154 14.85 -6.79 2.20
N LEU A 155 14.31 -5.76 1.53
CA LEU A 155 14.34 -4.37 2.03
C LEU A 155 13.33 -4.11 3.15
N VAL A 156 12.34 -4.97 3.36
CA VAL A 156 11.35 -4.78 4.43
C VAL A 156 11.21 -6.06 5.25
N PRO A 157 12.20 -6.40 6.09
CA PRO A 157 12.22 -7.65 6.86
C PRO A 157 11.06 -7.76 7.85
N ASN A 158 10.47 -6.62 8.25
CA ASN A 158 9.35 -6.56 9.17
C ASN A 158 7.98 -6.57 8.48
N LEU A 159 7.92 -6.62 7.15
CA LEU A 159 6.65 -6.69 6.43
C LEU A 159 5.90 -7.97 6.86
N ARG A 160 4.66 -7.81 7.30
CA ARG A 160 3.76 -8.92 7.69
C ARG A 160 2.45 -8.90 6.91
N ARG A 161 1.99 -7.72 6.48
CA ARG A 161 0.71 -7.55 5.80
C ARG A 161 0.88 -6.84 4.45
N LEU A 162 0.30 -7.42 3.42
CA LEU A 162 0.13 -6.80 2.12
C LEU A 162 -1.37 -6.64 1.83
N SER A 163 -1.80 -5.43 1.52
CA SER A 163 -3.16 -5.13 1.11
C SER A 163 -3.17 -4.55 -0.31
N VAL A 164 -4.08 -5.06 -1.15
CA VAL A 164 -4.31 -4.56 -2.50
C VAL A 164 -5.77 -4.16 -2.63
N GLU A 165 -6.00 -2.87 -2.82
CA GLU A 165 -7.32 -2.28 -2.91
C GLU A 165 -7.60 -1.85 -4.35
N TYR A 166 -8.49 -2.58 -5.01
CA TYR A 166 -8.99 -2.29 -6.33
C TYR A 166 -10.24 -1.41 -6.24
N MET A 167 -10.21 -0.27 -6.91
CA MET A 167 -11.37 0.60 -7.11
C MET A 167 -11.69 0.68 -8.60
N ASN A 168 -12.93 0.32 -8.96
CA ASN A 168 -13.39 0.24 -10.34
C ASN A 168 -12.49 -0.64 -11.22
N ALA A 169 -12.08 -1.81 -10.73
CA ALA A 169 -11.22 -2.73 -11.47
C ALA A 169 -11.96 -4.03 -11.84
N GLY A 170 -11.48 -4.69 -12.90
CA GLY A 170 -11.88 -6.05 -13.21
C GLY A 170 -11.36 -7.03 -12.16
N PHE A 171 -12.11 -8.10 -11.89
CA PHE A 171 -11.67 -9.16 -10.98
C PHE A 171 -10.46 -9.92 -11.51
N ASP A 172 -10.21 -9.84 -12.82
CA ASP A 172 -9.06 -10.40 -13.50
C ASP A 172 -7.79 -9.56 -13.35
N ASP A 173 -7.85 -8.31 -12.87
CA ASP A 173 -6.69 -7.40 -12.83
C ASP A 173 -5.51 -7.96 -12.02
N ILE A 174 -5.78 -8.60 -10.87
CA ILE A 174 -4.75 -9.25 -10.05
C ILE A 174 -4.10 -10.45 -10.75
N PHE A 175 -4.82 -11.09 -11.68
CA PHE A 175 -4.38 -12.27 -12.43
C PHE A 175 -3.72 -11.91 -13.77
N ALA A 176 -4.17 -10.82 -14.40
CA ALA A 176 -3.73 -10.38 -15.71
C ALA A 176 -2.38 -9.67 -15.65
N ARG A 177 -2.08 -9.01 -14.52
CA ARG A 177 -0.85 -8.26 -14.30
C ARG A 177 0.27 -9.10 -13.68
N ALA A 178 -0.05 -10.31 -13.21
CA ALA A 178 0.84 -11.17 -12.44
C ALA A 178 2.02 -11.83 -13.19
N GLY A 179 2.94 -11.00 -13.70
CA GLY A 179 4.33 -11.37 -13.90
C GLY A 179 5.13 -11.49 -12.59
N PHE A 180 4.44 -11.53 -11.44
CA PHE A 180 4.98 -11.33 -10.09
C PHE A 180 6.19 -12.19 -9.73
N ALA A 181 7.16 -11.52 -9.10
CA ALA A 181 8.04 -12.09 -8.09
C ALA A 181 7.21 -12.70 -6.94
N PRO A 182 7.69 -13.76 -6.26
CA PRO A 182 6.99 -14.32 -5.11
C PRO A 182 6.72 -13.26 -4.04
N LEU A 183 5.64 -13.43 -3.27
CA LEU A 183 5.44 -12.59 -2.09
C LEU A 183 6.59 -12.84 -1.10
N PRO A 184 7.07 -11.79 -0.40
CA PRO A 184 8.13 -11.95 0.59
C PRO A 184 7.74 -12.98 1.64
N GLU A 185 8.62 -13.92 1.96
CA GLU A 185 8.31 -15.07 2.83
C GLU A 185 7.82 -14.66 4.23
N GLN A 186 8.24 -13.49 4.71
CA GLN A 186 7.83 -12.93 5.99
C GLN A 186 6.39 -12.39 6.01
N ALA A 187 5.79 -12.15 4.83
CA ALA A 187 4.40 -11.72 4.74
C ALA A 187 3.47 -12.88 5.10
N THR A 188 2.59 -12.64 6.08
CA THR A 188 1.68 -13.65 6.64
C THR A 188 0.21 -13.34 6.34
N HIS A 189 -0.10 -12.08 6.04
CA HIS A 189 -1.44 -11.59 5.76
C HIS A 189 -1.51 -11.01 4.34
N LEU A 190 -2.50 -11.46 3.57
CA LEU A 190 -2.85 -10.89 2.29
C LEU A 190 -4.31 -10.42 2.34
N ASP A 191 -4.52 -9.14 2.09
CA ASP A 191 -5.84 -8.53 2.01
C ASP A 191 -6.09 -8.08 0.56
N VAL A 192 -7.19 -8.55 -0.05
CA VAL A 192 -7.59 -8.15 -1.40
C VAL A 192 -9.00 -7.59 -1.36
N ARG A 193 -9.15 -6.31 -1.71
CA ARG A 193 -10.44 -5.63 -1.67
C ARG A 193 -10.82 -5.11 -3.04
N TYR A 194 -12.04 -5.40 -3.46
CA TYR A 194 -12.67 -4.80 -4.63
C TYR A 194 -13.78 -3.87 -4.20
N SER A 195 -13.79 -2.68 -4.79
CA SER A 195 -14.80 -1.65 -4.57
C SER A 195 -15.15 -0.98 -5.88
N PHE A 196 -16.34 -0.38 -5.94
CA PHE A 196 -16.80 0.39 -7.07
C PHE A 196 -17.22 1.77 -6.58
N SER A 197 -17.03 2.80 -7.40
CA SER A 197 -17.48 4.15 -7.09
C SER A 197 -19.02 4.21 -7.07
N ASP A 198 -19.56 5.23 -6.39
CA ASP A 198 -21.02 5.43 -6.30
C ASP A 198 -21.70 5.64 -7.66
N ALA A 199 -20.93 6.03 -8.67
CA ALA A 199 -21.41 6.15 -10.06
C ALA A 199 -21.68 4.79 -10.73
N MET A 200 -21.12 3.70 -10.20
CA MET A 200 -21.31 2.35 -10.74
C MET A 200 -22.65 1.77 -10.27
N PRO A 201 -23.56 1.40 -11.19
CA PRO A 201 -24.80 0.76 -10.79
C PRO A 201 -24.55 -0.58 -10.08
N ILE A 202 -25.25 -0.81 -8.96
CA ILE A 202 -25.11 -2.04 -8.15
C ILE A 202 -25.31 -3.30 -9.00
N TRP A 203 -26.34 -3.30 -9.87
CA TRP A 203 -26.64 -4.43 -10.74
C TRP A 203 -25.48 -4.78 -11.69
N LEU A 204 -24.71 -3.77 -12.12
CA LEU A 204 -23.56 -3.96 -13.00
C LEU A 204 -22.40 -4.57 -12.21
N ALA A 205 -22.09 -4.04 -11.02
CA ALA A 205 -21.10 -4.63 -10.11
C ALA A 205 -21.42 -6.10 -9.79
N GLU A 206 -22.69 -6.42 -9.49
CA GLU A 206 -23.13 -7.80 -9.27
C GLU A 206 -23.06 -8.67 -10.53
N SER A 207 -23.40 -8.11 -11.70
CA SER A 207 -23.25 -8.82 -12.96
C SER A 207 -21.78 -9.15 -13.24
N LEU A 208 -20.85 -8.25 -12.94
CA LEU A 208 -19.42 -8.48 -13.10
C LEU A 208 -18.92 -9.58 -12.17
N ARG A 209 -19.37 -9.59 -10.90
CA ARG A 209 -19.04 -10.66 -9.94
C ARG A 209 -19.53 -12.02 -10.43
N ARG A 210 -20.77 -12.09 -10.94
CA ARG A 210 -21.38 -13.34 -11.43
C ARG A 210 -20.81 -13.82 -12.75
N LYS A 211 -20.52 -12.90 -13.68
CA LYS A 211 -19.97 -13.23 -15.01
C LYS A 211 -18.46 -13.40 -15.01
N GLN A 212 -17.84 -13.42 -13.83
CA GLN A 212 -16.42 -13.66 -13.72
C GLN A 212 -16.08 -15.03 -14.33
N GLY A 213 -15.43 -15.00 -15.49
CA GLY A 213 -14.96 -16.21 -16.16
C GLY A 213 -13.87 -16.93 -15.36
N LYS A 214 -13.49 -18.12 -15.84
CA LYS A 214 -12.30 -18.82 -15.33
C LYS A 214 -11.10 -17.87 -15.41
N GLN A 215 -10.47 -17.61 -14.28
CA GLN A 215 -9.27 -16.79 -14.28
C GLN A 215 -8.09 -17.57 -14.85
N ARG A 216 -7.07 -16.82 -15.28
CA ARG A 216 -5.76 -17.42 -15.54
C ARG A 216 -5.20 -17.88 -14.21
N ARG A 217 -4.66 -19.11 -14.17
CA ARG A 217 -3.95 -19.60 -12.99
C ARG A 217 -2.89 -18.58 -12.59
N LEU A 218 -2.93 -18.12 -11.34
CA LEU A 218 -1.87 -17.33 -10.76
C LEU A 218 -0.56 -18.12 -10.87
N ARG A 219 0.50 -17.43 -11.31
CA ARG A 219 1.82 -18.05 -11.51
C ARG A 219 2.65 -18.08 -10.22
N TRP A 220 2.27 -17.32 -9.21
CA TRP A 220 2.97 -17.24 -7.94
C TRP A 220 2.31 -18.12 -6.87
N ARG A 221 3.15 -18.60 -5.95
CA ARG A 221 2.75 -19.30 -4.73
C ARG A 221 3.22 -18.47 -3.54
N ALA A 222 2.31 -18.21 -2.60
CA ALA A 222 2.67 -17.57 -1.35
C ALA A 222 2.42 -18.53 -0.20
N ALA A 223 3.40 -19.42 0.01
CA ALA A 223 3.34 -20.42 1.06
C ALA A 223 3.44 -19.81 2.47
N GLY A 224 3.92 -18.57 2.61
CA GLY A 224 3.97 -17.85 3.89
C GLY A 224 2.62 -17.27 4.36
N ILE A 225 1.65 -17.12 3.45
CA ILE A 225 0.37 -16.50 3.76
C ILE A 225 -0.51 -17.48 4.54
N SER A 226 -0.82 -17.10 5.78
CA SER A 226 -1.66 -17.85 6.72
C SER A 226 -3.02 -17.21 6.95
N HIS A 227 -3.13 -15.91 6.68
CA HIS A 227 -4.37 -15.14 6.74
C HIS A 227 -4.67 -14.53 5.37
N LEU A 228 -5.84 -14.82 4.81
CA LEU A 228 -6.31 -14.26 3.55
C LEU A 228 -7.65 -13.56 3.78
N SER A 229 -7.73 -12.25 3.54
CA SER A 229 -8.99 -11.50 3.53
C SER A 229 -9.35 -11.14 2.10
N VAL A 230 -10.57 -11.47 1.67
CA VAL A 230 -11.10 -11.11 0.35
C VAL A 230 -12.45 -10.43 0.50
N ARG A 231 -12.58 -9.22 -0.06
CA ARG A 231 -13.82 -8.42 0.01
C ARG A 231 -14.24 -7.93 -1.35
N GLY A 232 -15.54 -7.95 -1.62
CA GLY A 232 -16.15 -7.44 -2.84
C GLY A 232 -15.89 -8.26 -4.10
N ALA A 233 -15.22 -9.42 -3.99
CA ALA A 233 -14.84 -10.29 -5.10
C ALA A 233 -15.88 -11.38 -5.39
N GLY A 234 -15.84 -11.96 -6.60
CA GLY A 234 -16.60 -13.16 -6.93
C GLY A 234 -15.96 -14.44 -6.38
N GLU A 235 -16.75 -15.52 -6.32
CA GLU A 235 -16.31 -16.83 -5.80
C GLU A 235 -15.08 -17.37 -6.53
N ASN A 236 -14.99 -17.17 -7.86
CA ASN A 236 -13.85 -17.61 -8.65
C ASN A 236 -12.55 -16.94 -8.22
N THR A 237 -12.54 -15.62 -7.97
CA THR A 237 -11.35 -14.93 -7.41
C THR A 237 -10.92 -15.56 -6.09
N VAL A 238 -11.87 -15.84 -5.19
CA VAL A 238 -11.57 -16.40 -3.87
C VAL A 238 -10.91 -17.77 -4.01
N VAL A 239 -11.48 -18.64 -4.85
CA VAL A 239 -10.92 -19.97 -5.13
C VAL A 239 -9.51 -19.88 -5.72
N ASP A 240 -9.30 -18.97 -6.67
CA ASP A 240 -8.00 -18.81 -7.31
C ASP A 240 -6.94 -18.25 -6.35
N LEU A 241 -7.29 -17.31 -5.47
CA LEU A 241 -6.41 -16.81 -4.42
C LEU A 241 -6.05 -17.89 -3.39
N LEU A 242 -7.04 -18.71 -2.98
CA LEU A 242 -6.82 -19.84 -2.08
C LEU A 242 -5.86 -20.88 -2.70
N ASN A 243 -6.00 -21.15 -4.00
CA ASN A 243 -5.11 -22.05 -4.72
C ASN A 243 -3.65 -21.54 -4.76
N SER A 244 -3.45 -20.21 -4.74
CA SER A 244 -2.13 -19.58 -4.66
C SER A 244 -1.54 -19.50 -3.26
N CYS A 245 -2.38 -19.56 -2.23
CA CYS A 245 -1.99 -19.44 -0.83
C CYS A 245 -2.29 -20.76 -0.09
N PRO A 246 -1.49 -21.82 -0.31
CA PRO A 246 -1.81 -23.16 0.18
C PRO A 246 -1.80 -23.28 1.72
N SER A 247 -1.14 -22.35 2.41
CA SER A 247 -0.96 -22.36 3.87
C SER A 247 -2.02 -21.54 4.62
N VAL A 248 -3.06 -21.03 3.94
CA VAL A 248 -4.12 -20.24 4.57
C VAL A 248 -4.87 -21.06 5.62
N ARG A 249 -4.86 -20.55 6.85
CA ARG A 249 -5.57 -21.08 8.02
C ARG A 249 -6.82 -20.28 8.33
N VAL A 250 -6.74 -18.96 8.15
CA VAL A 250 -7.86 -18.04 8.37
C VAL A 250 -8.22 -17.40 7.03
N LEU A 251 -9.46 -17.62 6.61
CA LEU A 251 -10.05 -16.98 5.44
C LEU A 251 -11.14 -16.02 5.90
N GLU A 252 -10.99 -14.74 5.58
CA GLU A 252 -12.03 -13.75 5.84
C GLU A 252 -12.74 -13.35 4.54
N LEU A 253 -14.07 -13.50 4.51
CA LEU A 253 -14.89 -13.10 3.36
C LEU A 253 -15.93 -12.08 3.82
N GLU A 254 -15.98 -10.92 3.16
CA GLU A 254 -16.92 -9.84 3.49
C GLU A 254 -16.95 -9.46 4.99
N GLY A 255 -15.79 -9.55 5.66
CA GLY A 255 -15.65 -9.29 7.09
C GLY A 255 -16.09 -10.43 8.02
N ARG A 256 -16.37 -11.62 7.50
CA ARG A 256 -16.63 -12.84 8.29
C ARG A 256 -15.43 -13.77 8.20
N ALA A 257 -14.90 -14.19 9.35
CA ALA A 257 -13.77 -15.11 9.43
C ALA A 257 -14.24 -16.58 9.39
N PHE A 258 -13.50 -17.41 8.65
CA PHE A 258 -13.64 -18.84 8.53
C PHE A 258 -12.30 -19.49 8.86
N GLU A 259 -12.27 -20.34 9.89
CA GLU A 259 -11.09 -21.10 10.24
C GLU A 259 -11.12 -22.46 9.56
N ARG A 260 -9.98 -22.83 8.96
CA ARG A 260 -9.83 -24.16 8.38
C ARG A 260 -9.47 -25.13 9.51
N THR A 261 -10.45 -25.87 10.02
CA THR A 261 -10.19 -27.02 10.88
C THR A 261 -9.51 -28.11 10.05
N HIS A 262 -8.29 -28.47 10.44
CA HIS A 262 -7.49 -29.54 9.85
C HIS A 262 -8.08 -30.92 10.10
#